data_AF-K0P094-F1
#
_entry.id   AF-K0P094-F1
#
_cell.length_a   1.000
_cell.length_b   1.000
_cell.length_c   1.000
_cell.angle_alpha   90.00
_cell.angle_beta   90.00
_cell.angle_gamma   90.00
#
_symmetry.space_group_name_H-M   'P 1'
#
loop_
_entity.id
_entity.type
_entity.pdbx_description
1 polymer ?
#
loop_
_entity_poly.entity_id
_entity_poly.type
_entity_poly.pdbx_seq_one_letter_code
_entity_poly.pdbx_strand_id
1 'polypeptide(L)'
;MQPIVPYSIKKYLYWVVAYTLANCQQYHRMEMGGYLTRQRQPNPNHSATVVLLPEPLPKFVLVLLHGLNMDASENDKIKEVAAKVFREDILIIQPKCREGLKSAYLSIETQSKQVAEEIKRTIRNTYPQYAEEALQDLQISIFGYSQGGLVGCILAANYSNELNITAVITAHAPLCGTEALDNKVADVKAFTTKAKPGLNAIGHPDTSQVNMQLAAWLLNGFCINKFTKFLFKGLSDMRSNSTCIAHIKKFIRENKNDKETHHIPILLIGGYLSNLCEYFDYEEAHERQVQQLNEHYALLATQDKHGAHDILISIKSQLCRGPSFENISNSGNDPVYAKNIATHIAKDQLHCWNLMLMLSDYKVQYGTTLFQNKKAIALIIEFLTKHNLTNGS
;
A
#
# COMPACT_ATOMS: atom_id res chain seq x y z
N MET A 1 40.94 4.05 10.48
CA MET A 1 40.49 5.32 9.90
C MET A 1 39.04 5.16 9.44
N GLN A 2 38.09 5.85 10.06
CA GLN A 2 36.71 5.87 9.54
C GLN A 2 36.64 6.77 8.31
N PRO A 3 35.98 6.36 7.21
CA PRO A 3 35.84 7.21 6.04
C PRO A 3 34.92 8.38 6.40
N ILE A 4 35.50 9.58 6.49
CA ILE A 4 34.77 10.83 6.64
C ILE A 4 34.05 11.06 5.31
N VAL A 5 32.78 10.65 5.24
CA VAL A 5 31.90 11.06 4.14
C VAL A 5 31.78 12.58 4.22
N PRO A 6 32.20 13.35 3.19
CA PRO A 6 32.16 14.80 3.21
C PRO A 6 30.76 15.31 3.60
N TYR A 7 30.72 16.26 4.53
CA TYR A 7 29.49 16.81 5.12
C TYR A 7 28.49 17.35 4.06
N SER A 8 28.99 17.74 2.88
CA SER A 8 28.21 18.17 1.73
C SER A 8 27.35 17.06 1.10
N ILE A 9 27.83 15.81 1.07
CA ILE A 9 27.10 14.68 0.50
C ILE A 9 25.89 14.31 1.36
N LYS A 10 26.01 14.38 2.69
CA LYS A 10 24.89 14.14 3.60
C LYS A 10 23.75 15.15 3.39
N LYS A 11 24.05 16.44 3.27
CA LYS A 11 23.04 17.49 3.00
C LYS A 11 22.35 17.29 1.66
N TYR A 12 23.10 16.92 0.63
CA TYR A 12 22.54 16.63 -0.69
C TYR A 12 21.68 15.37 -0.68
N LEU A 13 22.08 14.33 0.05
CA LEU A 13 21.28 13.12 0.29
C LEU A 13 19.94 13.46 0.95
N TYR A 14 19.96 14.24 2.05
CA TYR A 14 18.75 14.69 2.72
C TYR A 14 17.88 15.53 1.78
N TRP A 15 18.49 16.34 0.93
CA TRP A 15 17.74 17.14 -0.06
C TRP A 15 17.11 16.26 -1.14
N VAL A 16 17.80 15.28 -1.72
CA VAL A 16 17.23 14.38 -2.75
C VAL A 16 16.13 13.49 -2.16
N VAL A 17 16.36 12.94 -0.96
CA VAL A 17 15.37 12.15 -0.23
C VAL A 17 14.16 13.04 0.12
N ALA A 18 14.39 14.23 0.68
CA ALA A 18 13.32 15.19 0.97
C ALA A 18 12.60 15.70 -0.29
N TYR A 19 13.29 15.89 -1.42
CA TYR A 19 12.72 16.31 -2.70
C TYR A 19 11.85 15.21 -3.30
N THR A 20 12.36 13.97 -3.33
CA THR A 20 11.62 12.79 -3.79
C THR A 20 10.37 12.58 -2.92
N LEU A 21 10.49 12.80 -1.61
CA LEU A 21 9.40 12.60 -0.65
C LEU A 21 8.41 13.78 -0.62
N ALA A 22 8.88 15.01 -0.84
CA ALA A 22 8.05 16.20 -0.97
C ALA A 22 7.24 16.18 -2.29
N ASN A 23 7.83 15.71 -3.39
CA ASN A 23 7.10 15.54 -4.64
C ASN A 23 5.99 14.49 -4.47
N CYS A 24 6.25 13.33 -3.86
CA CYS A 24 5.18 12.36 -3.55
C CYS A 24 4.04 12.94 -2.68
N GLN A 25 4.34 13.84 -1.74
CA GLN A 25 3.32 14.47 -0.87
C GLN A 25 2.56 15.63 -1.52
N GLN A 26 3.20 16.42 -2.40
CA GLN A 26 2.55 17.54 -3.09
C GLN A 26 1.43 17.08 -4.04
N TYR A 27 1.55 15.88 -4.62
CA TYR A 27 0.53 15.38 -5.55
C TYR A 27 -0.80 15.05 -4.89
N HIS A 28 -0.82 14.62 -3.62
CA HIS A 28 -2.08 14.29 -2.95
C HIS A 28 -2.90 15.54 -2.60
N ARG A 29 -2.23 16.66 -2.28
CA ARG A 29 -2.93 17.93 -2.03
C ARG A 29 -3.56 18.53 -3.29
N MET A 30 -3.02 18.23 -4.47
CA MET A 30 -3.54 18.78 -5.73
C MET A 30 -4.75 18.00 -6.27
N GLU A 31 -4.90 16.70 -5.99
CA GLU A 31 -6.08 15.92 -6.41
C GLU A 31 -7.24 15.96 -5.38
N MET A 32 -6.98 16.33 -4.12
CA MET A 32 -8.00 16.53 -3.08
C MET A 32 -8.58 17.97 -3.04
N GLY A 33 -8.18 18.83 -3.98
CA GLY A 33 -8.69 20.18 -4.13
C GLY A 33 -10.12 20.21 -4.66
N GLY A 34 -11.10 19.88 -3.81
CA GLY A 34 -12.48 19.86 -4.28
C GLY A 34 -13.61 19.59 -3.31
N TYR A 35 -13.44 19.43 -1.98
CA TYR A 35 -14.58 19.45 -1.05
C TYR A 35 -14.19 20.04 0.31
N LEU A 36 -14.40 21.34 0.47
CA LEU A 36 -14.48 21.98 1.79
C LEU A 36 -15.79 21.54 2.46
N THR A 37 -15.71 20.53 3.32
CA THR A 37 -16.81 20.15 4.20
C THR A 37 -17.09 21.30 5.15
N ARG A 38 -18.18 22.02 4.90
CA ARG A 38 -18.69 23.09 5.76
C ARG A 38 -19.07 22.46 7.11
N GLN A 39 -18.20 22.58 8.12
CA GLN A 39 -18.55 22.21 9.48
C GLN A 39 -19.73 23.08 9.93
N ARG A 40 -20.81 22.40 10.32
CA ARG A 40 -22.02 23.02 10.84
C ARG A 40 -21.69 23.62 12.21
N GLN A 41 -21.77 24.95 12.33
CA GLN A 41 -21.71 25.60 13.64
C GLN A 41 -22.92 25.15 14.47
N PRO A 42 -22.74 24.78 15.76
CA PRO A 42 -23.85 24.47 16.62
C PRO A 42 -24.59 25.77 16.98
N ASN A 43 -25.90 25.75 16.78
CA ASN A 43 -26.80 26.78 17.32
C ASN A 43 -26.78 26.67 18.86
N PRO A 44 -26.51 27.77 19.59
CA PRO A 44 -26.73 27.78 21.02
C PRO A 44 -28.21 28.09 21.25
N ASN A 45 -28.99 27.08 21.62
CA ASN A 45 -30.17 27.20 22.49
C ASN A 45 -30.89 25.86 22.59
N HIS A 46 -30.74 25.20 23.73
CA HIS A 46 -31.83 24.86 24.66
C HIS A 46 -31.33 23.79 25.63
N SER A 47 -31.18 24.20 26.89
CA SER A 47 -30.86 23.36 28.03
C SER A 47 -32.06 22.45 28.37
N ALA A 48 -32.14 21.32 27.70
CA ALA A 48 -32.82 20.15 28.23
C ALA A 48 -31.74 19.20 28.75
N THR A 49 -31.84 18.83 30.03
CA THR A 49 -31.00 17.78 30.63
C THR A 49 -31.40 16.45 30.02
N VAL A 50 -30.95 16.18 28.80
CA VAL A 50 -31.08 14.89 28.16
C VAL A 50 -30.16 13.95 28.92
N VAL A 51 -30.75 12.97 29.60
CA VAL A 51 -30.03 11.81 30.10
C VAL A 51 -29.46 11.11 28.86
N LEU A 52 -28.21 11.45 28.51
CA LEU A 52 -27.48 10.83 27.41
C LEU A 52 -27.24 9.37 27.82
N LEU A 53 -28.06 8.48 27.26
CA LEU A 53 -27.74 7.06 27.28
C LEU A 53 -26.35 6.90 26.65
N PRO A 54 -25.48 6.04 27.24
CA PRO A 54 -24.16 5.82 26.69
C PRO A 54 -24.29 5.36 25.24
N GLU A 55 -23.49 5.97 24.35
CA GLU A 55 -23.46 5.57 22.94
C GLU A 55 -23.16 4.08 22.84
N PRO A 56 -23.94 3.30 22.06
CA PRO A 56 -23.71 1.88 21.91
C PRO A 56 -22.35 1.59 21.29
N LEU A 57 -21.75 0.46 21.65
CA LEU A 57 -20.55 -0.03 20.99
C LEU A 57 -20.83 -0.37 19.51
N PRO A 58 -19.86 -0.12 18.62
CA PRO A 58 -19.99 -0.53 17.22
C PRO A 58 -19.91 -2.05 17.14
N LYS A 59 -20.48 -2.64 16.09
CA LYS A 59 -20.36 -4.09 15.85
C LYS A 59 -18.93 -4.48 15.51
N PHE A 60 -18.20 -3.60 14.83
CA PHE A 60 -16.80 -3.82 14.48
C PHE A 60 -16.04 -2.50 14.25
N VAL A 61 -14.73 -2.61 14.21
CA VAL A 61 -13.79 -1.53 13.92
C VAL A 61 -13.13 -1.82 12.56
N LEU A 62 -13.05 -0.80 11.71
CA LEU A 62 -12.28 -0.85 10.46
C LEU A 62 -11.04 0.03 10.59
N VAL A 63 -9.87 -0.59 10.48
CA VAL A 63 -8.57 0.08 10.49
C VAL A 63 -8.10 0.26 9.04
N LEU A 64 -7.87 1.51 8.64
CA LEU A 64 -7.44 1.88 7.28
C LEU A 64 -5.97 2.30 7.28
N LEU A 65 -5.12 1.48 6.67
CA LEU A 65 -3.67 1.68 6.61
C LEU A 65 -3.24 2.19 5.23
N HIS A 66 -2.70 3.41 5.19
CA HIS A 66 -2.24 4.07 3.98
C HIS A 66 -0.90 3.48 3.45
N GLY A 67 -0.56 3.79 2.20
CA GLY A 67 0.67 3.41 1.52
C GLY A 67 1.92 4.13 2.04
N LEU A 68 3.04 3.87 1.37
CA LEU A 68 4.33 4.45 1.70
C LEU A 68 4.34 5.96 1.45
N ASN A 69 4.81 6.72 2.44
CA ASN A 69 4.91 8.18 2.45
C ASN A 69 3.58 8.95 2.33
N MET A 70 2.47 8.24 2.48
CA MET A 70 1.12 8.80 2.43
C MET A 70 0.64 9.20 3.82
N ASP A 71 -0.59 9.71 3.89
CA ASP A 71 -1.27 10.01 5.15
C ASP A 71 -2.63 9.31 5.21
N ALA A 72 -3.33 9.45 6.34
CA ALA A 72 -4.64 8.87 6.56
C ALA A 72 -5.64 9.11 5.42
N SER A 73 -5.59 10.28 4.76
CA SER A 73 -6.60 10.71 3.79
C SER A 73 -6.58 9.93 2.47
N GLU A 74 -5.50 9.19 2.17
CA GLU A 74 -5.43 8.31 0.99
C GLU A 74 -6.62 7.33 0.94
N ASN A 75 -7.08 6.88 2.11
CA ASN A 75 -8.17 5.92 2.23
C ASN A 75 -9.55 6.57 2.45
N ASP A 76 -9.68 7.89 2.30
CA ASP A 76 -10.94 8.60 2.58
C ASP A 76 -12.09 8.08 1.71
N LYS A 77 -11.81 7.62 0.48
CA LYS A 77 -12.87 7.08 -0.35
C LYS A 77 -13.49 5.79 0.21
N ILE A 78 -12.65 4.91 0.77
CA ILE A 78 -13.12 3.68 1.40
C ILE A 78 -13.86 4.02 2.69
N LYS A 79 -13.33 4.96 3.48
CA LYS A 79 -13.99 5.47 4.69
C LYS A 79 -15.39 6.00 4.41
N GLU A 80 -15.55 6.87 3.40
CA GLU A 80 -16.84 7.45 3.02
C GLU A 80 -17.87 6.37 2.70
N VAL A 81 -17.48 5.38 1.89
CA VAL A 81 -18.39 4.32 1.46
C VAL A 81 -18.72 3.39 2.62
N ALA A 82 -17.74 3.00 3.43
CA ALA A 82 -17.96 2.16 4.61
C ALA A 82 -18.85 2.86 5.65
N ALA A 83 -18.59 4.13 5.97
CA ALA A 83 -19.41 4.90 6.90
C ALA A 83 -20.87 5.04 6.41
N LYS A 84 -21.07 5.20 5.10
CA LYS A 84 -22.42 5.25 4.52
C LYS A 84 -23.17 3.93 4.63
N VAL A 85 -22.48 2.80 4.43
CA VAL A 85 -23.09 1.46 4.42
C VAL A 85 -23.35 0.96 5.84
N PHE A 86 -22.38 1.10 6.75
CA PHE A 86 -22.44 0.52 8.09
C PHE A 86 -22.95 1.49 9.16
N ARG A 87 -22.89 2.81 8.93
CA ARG A 87 -23.41 3.84 9.86
C ARG A 87 -22.85 3.67 11.29
N GLU A 88 -23.71 3.53 12.28
CA GLU A 88 -23.34 3.36 13.69
C GLU A 88 -22.75 1.97 14.00
N ASP A 89 -22.86 0.99 13.09
CA ASP A 89 -22.32 -0.35 13.31
C ASP A 89 -20.78 -0.40 13.21
N ILE A 90 -20.12 0.69 12.77
CA ILE A 90 -18.68 0.73 12.50
C ILE A 90 -17.99 1.89 13.23
N LEU A 91 -16.82 1.60 13.82
CA LEU A 91 -15.83 2.62 14.14
C LEU A 91 -14.71 2.57 13.10
N ILE A 92 -14.42 3.68 12.43
CA ILE A 92 -13.32 3.75 11.45
C ILE A 92 -12.11 4.44 12.08
N ILE A 93 -10.97 3.75 12.09
CA ILE A 93 -9.69 4.26 12.59
C ILE A 93 -8.72 4.40 11.42
N GLN A 94 -8.15 5.59 11.23
CA GLN A 94 -7.06 5.86 10.28
C GLN A 94 -5.80 6.24 11.09
N PRO A 95 -4.94 5.26 11.46
CA PRO A 95 -3.80 5.52 12.33
C PRO A 95 -2.82 6.53 11.75
N LYS A 96 -2.38 7.49 12.57
CA LYS A 96 -1.46 8.58 12.17
C LYS A 96 -0.01 8.36 12.60
N CYS A 97 0.26 7.33 13.41
CA CYS A 97 1.60 7.07 13.94
C CYS A 97 2.67 6.88 12.86
N ARG A 98 2.28 6.53 11.63
CA ARG A 98 3.17 6.20 10.51
C ARG A 98 3.04 7.11 9.27
N GLU A 99 2.36 8.25 9.37
CA GLU A 99 2.19 9.16 8.23
C GLU A 99 3.52 9.73 7.71
N GLY A 100 3.55 9.99 6.40
CA GLY A 100 4.70 10.57 5.70
C GLY A 100 5.96 9.74 5.86
N LEU A 101 7.08 10.40 6.13
CA LEU A 101 8.41 9.77 6.20
C LEU A 101 8.49 8.60 7.18
N LYS A 102 7.65 8.58 8.23
CA LYS A 102 7.64 7.53 9.26
C LYS A 102 7.45 6.14 8.66
N SER A 103 6.57 6.04 7.67
CA SER A 103 6.34 4.81 6.91
C SER A 103 7.58 4.30 6.16
N ALA A 104 8.51 5.19 5.78
CA ALA A 104 9.74 4.83 5.08
C ALA A 104 10.88 4.46 6.04
N TYR A 105 11.01 5.16 7.16
CA TYR A 105 12.15 4.98 8.07
C TYR A 105 11.94 3.98 9.20
N LEU A 106 10.73 3.86 9.75
CA LEU A 106 10.42 2.87 10.78
C LEU A 106 10.31 1.48 10.15
N SER A 107 10.79 0.44 10.83
CA SER A 107 10.51 -0.93 10.36
C SER A 107 9.01 -1.19 10.35
N ILE A 108 8.53 -2.05 9.44
CA ILE A 108 7.12 -2.41 9.33
C ILE A 108 6.61 -3.01 10.64
N GLU A 109 7.46 -3.76 11.35
CA GLU A 109 7.17 -4.30 12.69
C GLU A 109 7.03 -3.21 13.77
N THR A 110 7.86 -2.15 13.71
CA THR A 110 7.68 -1.01 14.62
C THR A 110 6.40 -0.26 14.29
N GLN A 111 6.09 -0.11 13.01
CA GLN A 111 4.86 0.53 12.54
C GLN A 111 3.63 -0.26 13.02
N SER A 112 3.61 -1.59 12.89
CA SER A 112 2.48 -2.43 13.35
C SER A 112 2.28 -2.33 14.86
N LYS A 113 3.36 -2.32 15.65
CA LYS A 113 3.27 -2.12 17.10
C LYS A 113 2.65 -0.77 17.44
N GLN A 114 3.10 0.31 16.79
CA GLN A 114 2.54 1.64 17.03
C GLN A 114 1.07 1.75 16.60
N VAL A 115 0.69 1.08 15.51
CA VAL A 115 -0.70 0.99 15.07
C VAL A 115 -1.55 0.26 16.12
N ALA A 116 -1.07 -0.85 16.68
CA ALA A 116 -1.77 -1.57 17.75
C ALA A 116 -2.08 -0.67 18.96
N GLU A 117 -1.08 0.07 19.44
CA GLU A 117 -1.25 1.03 20.54
C GLU A 117 -2.21 2.17 20.18
N GLU A 118 -2.16 2.67 18.94
CA GLU A 118 -3.06 3.72 18.48
C GLU A 118 -4.51 3.23 18.37
N ILE A 119 -4.74 1.97 17.96
CA ILE A 119 -6.07 1.35 17.95
C ILE A 119 -6.64 1.29 19.37
N LYS A 120 -5.90 0.67 20.32
CA LYS A 120 -6.33 0.53 21.72
C LYS A 120 -6.65 1.89 22.34
N ARG A 121 -5.74 2.86 22.17
CA ARG A 121 -5.93 4.23 22.66
C ARG A 121 -7.15 4.91 22.05
N THR A 122 -7.39 4.74 20.75
CA THR A 122 -8.53 5.36 20.07
C THR A 122 -9.84 4.78 20.57
N ILE A 123 -9.97 3.44 20.62
CA ILE A 123 -11.16 2.76 21.13
C ILE A 123 -11.44 3.19 22.58
N ARG A 124 -10.43 3.17 23.44
CA ARG A 124 -10.56 3.55 24.86
C ARG A 124 -11.00 5.00 25.03
N ASN A 125 -10.48 5.92 24.22
CA ASN A 125 -10.86 7.33 24.28
C ASN A 125 -12.27 7.60 23.73
N THR A 126 -12.70 6.84 22.74
CA THR A 126 -14.06 6.95 22.17
C THR A 126 -15.11 6.37 23.12
N TYR A 127 -14.78 5.28 23.82
CA TYR A 127 -15.72 4.54 24.67
C TYR A 127 -15.22 4.40 26.12
N PRO A 128 -14.94 5.50 26.85
CA PRO A 128 -14.37 5.46 28.19
C PRO A 128 -15.31 4.85 29.24
N GLN A 129 -16.61 4.82 28.98
CA GLN A 129 -17.63 4.28 29.88
C GLN A 129 -17.70 2.75 29.89
N TYR A 130 -17.14 2.08 28.88
CA TYR A 130 -17.16 0.61 28.79
C TYR A 130 -15.97 -0.01 29.53
N ALA A 131 -16.16 -1.23 30.03
CA ALA A 131 -15.09 -2.02 30.64
C ALA A 131 -14.06 -2.46 29.59
N GLU A 132 -12.82 -2.69 30.00
CA GLU A 132 -11.73 -3.03 29.08
C GLU A 132 -12.00 -4.34 28.33
N GLU A 133 -12.62 -5.32 28.99
CA GLU A 133 -12.99 -6.61 28.40
C GLU A 133 -13.95 -6.44 27.21
N ALA A 134 -14.96 -5.57 27.36
CA ALA A 134 -15.91 -5.27 26.29
C ALA A 134 -15.25 -4.54 25.10
N LEU A 135 -14.19 -3.75 25.35
CA LEU A 135 -13.43 -3.08 24.29
C LEU A 135 -12.48 -4.05 23.57
N GLN A 136 -11.94 -5.03 24.27
CA GLN A 136 -11.08 -6.09 23.70
C GLN A 136 -11.86 -7.07 22.82
N ASP A 137 -13.14 -7.28 23.11
CA ASP A 137 -14.03 -8.14 22.32
C ASP A 137 -14.49 -7.50 20.99
N LEU A 138 -14.20 -6.21 20.75
CA LEU A 138 -14.56 -5.55 19.50
C LEU A 138 -13.82 -6.15 18.31
N GLN A 139 -14.58 -6.63 17.33
CA GLN A 139 -14.02 -7.21 16.10
C GLN A 139 -13.24 -6.15 15.31
N ILE A 140 -12.00 -6.46 14.92
CA ILE A 140 -11.18 -5.54 14.11
C ILE A 140 -10.95 -6.12 12.72
N SER A 141 -11.41 -5.38 11.71
CA SER A 141 -11.07 -5.59 10.30
C SER A 141 -9.98 -4.62 9.87
N ILE A 142 -8.99 -5.10 9.13
CA ILE A 142 -7.88 -4.29 8.61
C ILE A 142 -8.00 -4.17 7.09
N PHE A 143 -7.91 -2.95 6.57
CA PHE A 143 -7.64 -2.69 5.16
C PHE A 143 -6.27 -2.00 5.02
N GLY A 144 -5.41 -2.53 4.17
CA GLY A 144 -4.10 -1.93 3.88
C GLY A 144 -3.85 -1.77 2.39
N TYR A 145 -3.54 -0.54 1.99
CA TYR A 145 -3.13 -0.21 0.62
C TYR A 145 -1.61 -0.15 0.50
N SER A 146 -1.04 -0.72 -0.58
CA SER A 146 0.40 -0.68 -0.85
C SER A 146 1.21 -1.17 0.38
N GLN A 147 2.17 -0.40 0.88
CA GLN A 147 2.91 -0.74 2.11
C GLN A 147 2.00 -0.95 3.34
N GLY A 148 0.85 -0.26 3.42
CA GLY A 148 -0.13 -0.44 4.47
C GLY A 148 -0.64 -1.88 4.58
N GLY A 149 -0.69 -2.62 3.46
CA GLY A 149 -1.01 -4.06 3.47
C GLY A 149 0.03 -4.90 4.19
N LEU A 150 1.32 -4.55 4.09
CA LEU A 150 2.38 -5.23 4.84
C LEU A 150 2.25 -4.99 6.34
N VAL A 151 1.99 -3.74 6.74
CA VAL A 151 1.74 -3.38 8.14
C VAL A 151 0.53 -4.15 8.67
N GLY A 152 -0.55 -4.24 7.88
CA GLY A 152 -1.75 -4.98 8.23
C GLY A 152 -1.49 -6.48 8.43
N CYS A 153 -0.72 -7.12 7.55
CA CYS A 153 -0.35 -8.52 7.70
C CYS A 153 0.51 -8.77 8.95
N ILE A 154 1.51 -7.93 9.22
CA ILE A 154 2.34 -8.07 10.43
C ILE A 154 1.53 -7.78 11.70
N LEU A 155 0.62 -6.80 11.66
CA LEU A 155 -0.30 -6.51 12.75
C LEU A 155 -1.17 -7.74 13.07
N ALA A 156 -1.79 -8.34 12.05
CA ALA A 156 -2.60 -9.54 12.20
C ALA A 156 -1.78 -10.74 12.70
N ALA A 157 -0.58 -10.97 12.16
CA ALA A 157 0.27 -12.08 12.56
C ALA A 157 0.72 -11.99 14.03
N ASN A 158 1.00 -10.78 14.53
CA ASN A 158 1.60 -10.58 15.86
C ASN A 158 0.59 -10.23 16.94
N TYR A 159 -0.55 -9.61 16.59
CA TYR A 159 -1.46 -8.99 17.56
C TYR A 159 -2.92 -9.47 17.40
N SER A 160 -3.20 -10.54 16.64
CA SER A 160 -4.57 -11.04 16.47
C SER A 160 -5.29 -11.33 17.79
N ASN A 161 -4.57 -11.93 18.74
CA ASN A 161 -5.11 -12.31 20.05
C ASN A 161 -5.33 -11.10 20.95
N GLU A 162 -4.56 -10.02 20.76
CA GLU A 162 -4.68 -8.79 21.55
C GLU A 162 -5.73 -7.81 20.98
N LEU A 163 -6.05 -7.92 19.69
CA LEU A 163 -6.87 -6.95 18.95
C LEU A 163 -8.10 -7.59 18.27
N ASN A 164 -8.55 -8.76 18.71
CA ASN A 164 -9.66 -9.54 18.10
C ASN A 164 -9.76 -9.34 16.57
N ILE A 165 -8.65 -9.59 15.86
CA ILE A 165 -8.56 -9.28 14.42
C ILE A 165 -9.32 -10.36 13.66
N THR A 166 -10.43 -9.97 13.04
CA THR A 166 -11.37 -10.88 12.39
C THR A 166 -11.27 -10.91 10.88
N ALA A 167 -10.60 -9.94 10.24
CA ALA A 167 -10.45 -9.90 8.79
C ALA A 167 -9.28 -9.03 8.33
N VAL A 168 -8.64 -9.41 7.22
CA VAL A 168 -7.58 -8.62 6.57
C VAL A 168 -7.87 -8.45 5.09
N ILE A 169 -7.75 -7.22 4.59
CA ILE A 169 -7.85 -6.88 3.18
C ILE A 169 -6.57 -6.17 2.79
N THR A 170 -5.89 -6.67 1.77
CA THR A 170 -4.71 -6.01 1.20
C THR A 170 -5.00 -5.63 -0.24
N ALA A 171 -4.70 -4.40 -0.63
CA ALA A 171 -4.83 -3.98 -2.01
C ALA A 171 -3.52 -3.40 -2.51
N HIS A 172 -3.06 -3.93 -3.65
CA HIS A 172 -1.81 -3.52 -4.30
C HIS A 172 -0.60 -3.59 -3.37
N ALA A 173 -0.62 -4.51 -2.39
CA ALA A 173 0.41 -4.59 -1.36
C ALA A 173 1.59 -5.43 -1.83
N PRO A 174 2.86 -5.06 -1.62
CA PRO A 174 4.00 -5.87 -2.09
C PRO A 174 4.27 -7.08 -1.19
N LEU A 175 3.35 -8.05 -1.12
CA LEU A 175 3.36 -9.16 -0.16
C LEU A 175 4.53 -10.14 -0.37
N CYS A 176 5.11 -10.19 -1.58
CA CYS A 176 6.37 -10.88 -1.83
C CYS A 176 7.60 -9.96 -1.87
N GLY A 177 7.43 -8.68 -1.53
CA GLY A 177 8.40 -7.61 -1.67
C GLY A 177 8.18 -6.77 -2.93
N THR A 178 8.96 -5.70 -3.07
CA THR A 178 8.97 -4.85 -4.26
C THR A 178 10.23 -5.18 -5.06
N GLU A 179 10.08 -5.88 -6.17
CA GLU A 179 11.20 -6.34 -6.99
C GLU A 179 12.06 -5.17 -7.48
N ALA A 180 11.45 -4.01 -7.68
CA ALA A 180 12.18 -2.81 -8.05
C ALA A 180 13.18 -2.31 -7.01
N LEU A 181 12.97 -2.62 -5.72
CA LEU A 181 13.94 -2.32 -4.65
C LEU A 181 15.13 -3.30 -4.63
N ASP A 182 15.03 -4.40 -5.39
CA ASP A 182 16.10 -5.37 -5.56
C ASP A 182 16.95 -5.12 -6.83
N ASN A 183 16.53 -4.16 -7.67
CA ASN A 183 17.28 -3.74 -8.84
C ASN A 183 18.62 -3.10 -8.48
N LYS A 184 19.67 -3.50 -9.21
CA LYS A 184 21.00 -2.93 -9.09
C LYS A 184 21.10 -1.66 -9.93
N VAL A 185 22.13 -0.86 -9.66
CA VAL A 185 22.45 0.35 -10.45
C VAL A 185 22.59 0.03 -11.94
N ALA A 186 23.16 -1.13 -12.27
CA ALA A 186 23.31 -1.60 -13.64
C ALA A 186 21.95 -1.81 -14.35
N ASP A 187 20.94 -2.31 -13.62
CA ASP A 187 19.61 -2.57 -14.16
C ASP A 187 18.90 -1.25 -14.51
N VAL A 188 19.00 -0.25 -13.62
CA VAL A 188 18.45 1.09 -13.87
C VAL A 188 19.18 1.81 -15.00
N LYS A 189 20.51 1.66 -15.09
CA LYS A 189 21.30 2.20 -16.21
C LYS A 189 20.88 1.55 -17.53
N ALA A 190 20.67 0.24 -17.54
CA ALA A 190 20.20 -0.48 -18.72
C ALA A 190 18.81 -0.01 -19.14
N PHE A 191 17.89 0.16 -18.18
CA PHE A 191 16.55 0.70 -18.42
C PHE A 191 16.62 2.10 -19.04
N THR A 192 17.27 3.06 -18.38
CA THR A 192 17.36 4.46 -18.85
C THR A 192 18.01 4.58 -20.22
N THR A 193 18.93 3.69 -20.58
CA THR A 193 19.55 3.66 -21.92
C THR A 193 18.60 3.09 -22.97
N LYS A 194 17.96 1.95 -22.69
CA LYS A 194 17.16 1.21 -23.66
C LYS A 194 15.75 1.76 -23.84
N ALA A 195 15.14 2.24 -22.76
CA ALA A 195 13.79 2.80 -22.76
C ALA A 195 13.74 4.26 -23.26
N LYS A 196 14.89 4.91 -23.44
CA LYS A 196 14.99 6.32 -23.85
C LYS A 196 14.11 6.68 -25.06
N PRO A 197 14.13 5.93 -26.19
CA PRO A 197 13.29 6.28 -27.33
C PRO A 197 11.80 6.30 -27.01
N GLY A 198 11.33 5.32 -26.23
CA GLY A 198 9.93 5.25 -25.81
C GLY A 198 9.56 6.32 -24.77
N LEU A 199 10.47 6.65 -23.86
CA LEU A 199 10.29 7.77 -22.92
C LEU A 199 10.14 9.10 -23.69
N ASN A 200 10.98 9.32 -24.70
CA ASN A 200 10.91 10.54 -25.50
C ASN A 200 9.64 10.58 -26.35
N ALA A 201 9.19 9.42 -26.85
CA ALA A 201 7.93 9.29 -27.60
C ALA A 201 6.70 9.67 -26.78
N ILE A 202 6.68 9.33 -25.48
CA ILE A 202 5.61 9.76 -24.57
C ILE A 202 5.87 11.16 -24.00
N GLY A 203 6.80 11.95 -24.54
CA GLY A 203 7.06 13.33 -24.10
C GLY A 203 7.79 13.47 -22.75
N HIS A 204 8.43 12.41 -22.25
CA HIS A 204 9.20 12.47 -21.02
C HIS A 204 10.58 13.11 -21.25
N PRO A 205 10.99 14.14 -20.48
CA PRO A 205 12.22 14.87 -20.74
C PRO A 205 13.49 14.05 -20.44
N ASP A 206 14.55 14.29 -21.22
CA ASP A 206 15.87 13.65 -21.07
C ASP A 206 16.53 13.96 -19.71
N THR A 207 16.30 15.15 -19.16
CA THR A 207 16.92 15.62 -17.90
C THR A 207 16.53 14.78 -16.68
N SER A 208 15.32 14.24 -16.66
CA SER A 208 14.85 13.34 -15.59
C SER A 208 15.55 11.97 -15.58
N GLN A 209 16.10 11.52 -16.70
CA GLN A 209 16.79 10.22 -16.78
C GLN A 209 18.13 10.21 -16.02
N VAL A 210 18.81 11.36 -15.96
CA VAL A 210 20.04 11.53 -15.15
C VAL A 210 19.70 11.50 -13.65
N ASN A 211 18.58 12.14 -13.26
CA ASN A 211 18.09 12.13 -11.88
C ASN A 211 17.69 10.72 -11.44
N MET A 212 17.13 9.90 -12.33
CA MET A 212 16.82 8.49 -12.06
C MET A 212 18.07 7.67 -11.73
N GLN A 213 19.12 7.78 -12.54
CA GLN A 213 20.37 7.03 -12.29
C GLN A 213 21.00 7.45 -10.97
N LEU A 214 21.00 8.75 -10.68
CA LEU A 214 21.50 9.29 -9.42
C LEU A 214 20.68 8.78 -8.24
N ALA A 215 19.35 8.82 -8.33
CA ALA A 215 18.48 8.36 -7.27
C ALA A 215 18.52 6.84 -7.08
N ALA A 216 18.65 6.05 -8.15
CA ALA A 216 18.89 4.61 -8.06
C ALA A 216 20.25 4.28 -7.47
N TRP A 217 21.29 5.05 -7.79
CA TRP A 217 22.61 4.93 -7.16
C TRP A 217 22.54 5.29 -5.68
N LEU A 218 21.81 6.35 -5.34
CA LEU A 218 21.55 6.75 -3.96
C LEU A 218 20.78 5.65 -3.23
N LEU A 219 19.63 5.19 -3.73
CA LEU A 219 18.80 4.14 -3.12
C LEU A 219 19.57 2.82 -2.96
N ASN A 220 20.33 2.39 -3.97
CA ASN A 220 21.21 1.24 -3.84
C ASN A 220 22.32 1.47 -2.82
N GLY A 221 22.96 2.64 -2.82
CA GLY A 221 23.94 3.04 -1.81
C GLY A 221 23.33 3.06 -0.39
N PHE A 222 22.09 3.53 -0.25
CA PHE A 222 21.30 3.56 0.98
C PHE A 222 21.01 2.14 1.47
N CYS A 223 20.65 1.22 0.58
CA CYS A 223 20.31 -0.16 0.92
C CYS A 223 21.53 -1.08 1.14
N ILE A 224 22.70 -0.73 0.61
CA ILE A 224 23.95 -1.53 0.70
C ILE A 224 24.83 -1.11 1.89
N ASN A 225 24.88 0.18 2.24
CA ASN A 225 25.69 0.64 3.36
C ASN A 225 24.98 0.37 4.70
N LYS A 226 25.68 -0.30 5.64
CA LYS A 226 25.16 -0.65 6.97
C LYS A 226 24.58 0.56 7.73
N PHE A 227 25.15 1.74 7.54
CA PHE A 227 24.73 2.96 8.23
C PHE A 227 23.39 3.51 7.74
N THR A 228 23.12 3.41 6.44
CA THR A 228 21.89 3.91 5.81
C THR A 228 20.76 2.89 5.83
N LYS A 229 21.08 1.58 5.83
CA LYS A 229 20.10 0.52 6.11
C LYS A 229 19.41 0.71 7.46
N PHE A 230 20.11 1.32 8.42
CA PHE A 230 19.54 1.67 9.72
C PHE A 230 18.51 2.82 9.65
N LEU A 231 18.65 3.74 8.70
CA LEU A 231 17.83 4.95 8.59
C LEU A 231 16.54 4.76 7.77
N PHE A 232 16.44 3.73 6.93
CA PHE A 232 15.27 3.46 6.08
C PHE A 232 14.76 2.03 6.22
N LYS A 233 14.49 1.61 7.46
CA LYS A 233 14.10 0.22 7.74
C LYS A 233 12.79 -0.17 7.07
N GLY A 234 11.82 0.74 6.97
CA GLY A 234 10.54 0.49 6.29
C GLY A 234 10.72 0.15 4.82
N LEU A 235 11.60 0.86 4.10
CA LEU A 235 11.97 0.51 2.72
C LEU A 235 12.76 -0.79 2.65
N SER A 236 13.69 -1.03 3.60
CA SER A 236 14.43 -2.29 3.65
C SER A 236 13.54 -3.50 3.90
N ASP A 237 12.46 -3.33 4.66
CA ASP A 237 11.50 -4.39 4.96
C ASP A 237 10.62 -4.73 3.74
N MET A 238 10.47 -3.81 2.79
CA MET A 238 9.75 -4.06 1.53
C MET A 238 10.54 -4.87 0.51
N ARG A 239 11.82 -5.19 0.75
CA ARG A 239 12.63 -5.99 -0.19
C ARG A 239 12.21 -7.45 -0.20
N SER A 240 12.33 -8.12 -1.35
CA SER A 240 11.81 -9.48 -1.53
C SER A 240 12.48 -10.55 -0.65
N ASN A 241 13.70 -10.27 -0.21
CA ASN A 241 14.50 -11.10 0.69
C ASN A 241 14.50 -10.63 2.15
N SER A 242 13.65 -9.67 2.52
CA SER A 242 13.58 -9.20 3.91
C SER A 242 12.96 -10.24 4.84
N THR A 243 13.30 -10.17 6.13
CA THR A 243 12.66 -10.99 7.16
C THR A 243 11.18 -10.66 7.32
N CYS A 244 10.79 -9.40 7.11
CA CYS A 244 9.39 -8.97 7.13
C CYS A 244 8.57 -9.67 6.04
N ILE A 245 9.07 -9.70 4.80
CA ILE A 245 8.41 -10.40 3.70
C ILE A 245 8.35 -11.91 3.95
N ALA A 246 9.41 -12.51 4.51
CA ALA A 246 9.38 -13.92 4.89
C ALA A 246 8.26 -14.21 5.91
N HIS A 247 8.09 -13.33 6.90
CA HIS A 247 7.03 -13.44 7.89
C HIS A 247 5.63 -13.30 7.25
N ILE A 248 5.43 -12.31 6.38
CA ILE A 248 4.15 -12.14 5.65
C ILE A 248 3.83 -13.37 4.80
N LYS A 249 4.82 -13.91 4.08
CA LYS A 249 4.66 -15.15 3.31
C LYS A 249 4.25 -16.31 4.21
N LYS A 250 4.84 -16.45 5.40
CA LYS A 250 4.46 -17.47 6.38
C LYS A 250 3.01 -17.30 6.83
N PHE A 251 2.62 -16.09 7.23
CA PHE A 251 1.26 -15.76 7.65
C PHE A 251 0.21 -16.08 6.56
N ILE A 252 0.51 -15.76 5.29
CA ILE A 252 -0.44 -15.98 4.18
C ILE A 252 -0.41 -17.43 3.67
N ARG A 253 0.76 -18.07 3.54
CA ARG A 253 0.93 -19.28 2.70
C ARG A 253 1.24 -20.57 3.45
N GLU A 254 2.02 -20.52 4.53
CA GLU A 254 2.54 -21.74 5.17
C GLU A 254 1.46 -22.50 5.96
N ASN A 255 0.21 -22.04 5.90
CA ASN A 255 -1.01 -22.66 6.42
C ASN A 255 -1.56 -23.84 5.58
N LYS A 256 -0.87 -24.31 4.54
CA LYS A 256 -1.42 -25.38 3.67
C LYS A 256 -1.52 -26.74 4.38
N ASN A 257 -0.67 -26.98 5.40
CA ASN A 257 -0.53 -28.31 6.03
C ASN A 257 -0.67 -28.34 7.57
N ASP A 258 -0.73 -27.19 8.26
CA ASP A 258 -0.83 -27.14 9.72
C ASP A 258 -2.24 -26.74 10.15
N LYS A 259 -2.87 -27.55 11.01
CA LYS A 259 -4.27 -27.39 11.44
C LYS A 259 -4.48 -26.28 12.48
N GLU A 260 -3.44 -25.59 12.91
CA GLU A 260 -3.49 -24.69 14.08
C GLU A 260 -3.26 -23.20 13.76
N THR A 261 -2.99 -22.81 12.52
CA THR A 261 -2.45 -21.47 12.24
C THR A 261 -3.48 -20.53 11.59
N HIS A 262 -4.23 -19.84 12.47
CA HIS A 262 -5.20 -18.74 12.30
C HIS A 262 -6.40 -18.95 11.34
N HIS A 263 -7.57 -18.48 11.78
CA HIS A 263 -8.83 -18.54 11.00
C HIS A 263 -9.22 -17.22 10.33
N ILE A 264 -8.37 -16.19 10.45
CA ILE A 264 -8.63 -14.85 9.91
C ILE A 264 -8.84 -14.92 8.40
N PRO A 265 -10.02 -14.59 7.87
CA PRO A 265 -10.28 -14.42 6.45
C PRO A 265 -9.42 -13.30 5.85
N ILE A 266 -8.84 -13.56 4.67
CA ILE A 266 -7.99 -12.60 3.97
C ILE A 266 -8.52 -12.38 2.55
N LEU A 267 -8.64 -11.11 2.13
CA LEU A 267 -8.89 -10.73 0.75
C LEU A 267 -7.64 -10.04 0.15
N LEU A 268 -7.07 -10.65 -0.89
CA LEU A 268 -5.95 -10.09 -1.65
C LEU A 268 -6.46 -9.45 -2.94
N ILE A 269 -6.33 -8.14 -3.09
CA ILE A 269 -6.71 -7.38 -4.29
C ILE A 269 -5.43 -6.98 -5.02
N GLY A 270 -5.22 -7.58 -6.19
CA GLY A 270 -4.14 -7.21 -7.09
C GLY A 270 -4.66 -6.41 -8.29
N GLY A 271 -3.88 -5.45 -8.76
CA GLY A 271 -4.08 -4.72 -10.01
C GLY A 271 -2.95 -5.00 -10.99
N TYR A 272 -3.23 -4.94 -12.28
CA TYR A 272 -2.17 -4.89 -13.28
C TYR A 272 -2.60 -4.09 -14.50
N LEU A 273 -1.61 -3.59 -15.24
CA LEU A 273 -1.79 -3.02 -16.56
C LEU A 273 -1.45 -4.04 -17.62
N SER A 274 -2.26 -4.03 -18.67
CA SER A 274 -2.06 -4.88 -19.84
C SER A 274 -0.92 -4.37 -20.72
N ASN A 275 -0.86 -3.05 -20.92
CA ASN A 275 0.03 -2.41 -21.86
C ASN A 275 0.21 -0.92 -21.51
N LEU A 276 1.41 -0.47 -21.16
CA LEU A 276 1.68 0.95 -20.89
C LEU A 276 1.30 1.89 -22.04
N CYS A 277 1.25 1.40 -23.29
CA CYS A 277 0.81 2.19 -24.44
C CYS A 277 -0.61 2.74 -24.30
N GLU A 278 -1.49 2.07 -23.55
CA GLU A 278 -2.89 2.51 -23.38
C GLU A 278 -3.03 3.70 -22.41
N TYR A 279 -1.92 4.13 -21.80
CA TYR A 279 -1.91 5.08 -20.69
C TYR A 279 -1.22 6.41 -21.03
N PHE A 280 -0.75 6.57 -22.28
CA PHE A 280 -0.08 7.78 -22.77
C PHE A 280 -0.55 8.15 -24.18
N ASP A 281 -0.66 9.44 -24.45
CA ASP A 281 -0.74 9.99 -25.79
C ASP A 281 0.66 9.99 -26.42
N TYR A 282 0.75 9.47 -27.63
CA TYR A 282 1.94 9.51 -28.47
C TYR A 282 1.54 9.39 -29.95
N GLU A 283 2.41 9.80 -30.86
CA GLU A 283 2.17 9.65 -32.29
C GLU A 283 2.27 8.18 -32.72
N GLU A 284 1.37 7.69 -33.57
CA GLU A 284 1.34 6.29 -34.04
C GLU A 284 2.70 5.82 -34.61
N ALA A 285 3.46 6.72 -35.24
CA ALA A 285 4.82 6.47 -35.72
C ALA A 285 5.82 6.04 -34.61
N HIS A 286 5.46 6.22 -33.33
CA HIS A 286 6.25 5.84 -32.17
C HIS A 286 5.75 4.59 -31.44
N GLU A 287 4.71 3.91 -31.95
CA GLU A 287 4.10 2.76 -31.27
C GLU A 287 5.13 1.69 -30.88
N ARG A 288 6.04 1.35 -31.79
CA ARG A 288 7.09 0.36 -31.53
C ARG A 288 8.01 0.77 -30.37
N GLN A 289 8.35 2.05 -30.26
CA GLN A 289 9.19 2.58 -29.20
C GLN A 289 8.47 2.54 -27.85
N VAL A 290 7.17 2.82 -27.82
CA VAL A 290 6.35 2.74 -26.60
C VAL A 290 6.11 1.29 -26.17
N GLN A 291 5.94 0.36 -27.13
CA GLN A 291 5.90 -1.08 -26.83
C GLN A 291 7.23 -1.57 -26.22
N GLN A 292 8.37 -1.10 -26.72
CA GLN A 292 9.68 -1.40 -26.11
C GLN A 292 9.84 -0.78 -24.72
N LEU A 293 9.32 0.43 -24.51
CA LEU A 293 9.23 1.02 -23.18
C LEU A 293 8.42 0.12 -22.23
N ASN A 294 7.29 -0.41 -22.68
CA ASN A 294 6.47 -1.35 -21.88
C ASN A 294 7.29 -2.56 -21.42
N GLU A 295 8.00 -3.23 -22.31
CA GLU A 295 8.84 -4.40 -21.97
C GLU A 295 9.98 -4.03 -21.01
N HIS A 296 10.66 -2.90 -21.24
CA HIS A 296 11.75 -2.45 -20.37
C HIS A 296 11.27 -2.02 -18.99
N TYR A 297 10.09 -1.40 -18.91
CA TYR A 297 9.48 -1.01 -17.66
C TYR A 297 9.01 -2.24 -16.88
N ALA A 298 8.39 -3.21 -17.54
CA ALA A 298 8.01 -4.49 -16.94
C ALA A 298 9.23 -5.23 -16.36
N LEU A 299 10.34 -5.27 -17.10
CA LEU A 299 11.58 -5.86 -16.63
C LEU A 299 12.10 -5.15 -15.37
N LEU A 300 12.01 -3.83 -15.30
CA LEU A 300 12.39 -3.07 -14.12
C LEU A 300 11.45 -3.31 -12.93
N ALA A 301 10.15 -3.39 -13.17
CA ALA A 301 9.13 -3.54 -12.13
C ALA A 301 9.05 -4.96 -11.56
N THR A 302 9.34 -5.97 -12.38
CA THR A 302 9.02 -7.37 -12.06
C THR A 302 10.19 -8.34 -12.22
N GLN A 303 11.32 -7.89 -12.78
CA GLN A 303 12.43 -8.75 -13.25
C GLN A 303 12.07 -9.67 -14.43
N ASP A 304 10.91 -9.45 -15.06
CA ASP A 304 10.46 -10.12 -16.28
C ASP A 304 9.94 -9.09 -17.29
N LYS A 305 10.39 -9.18 -18.55
CA LYS A 305 9.96 -8.30 -19.64
C LYS A 305 8.48 -8.45 -20.02
N HIS A 306 7.83 -9.54 -19.59
CA HIS A 306 6.40 -9.80 -19.79
C HIS A 306 5.64 -9.87 -18.46
N GLY A 307 6.29 -9.52 -17.35
CA GLY A 307 5.68 -9.56 -16.03
C GLY A 307 4.57 -8.51 -15.92
N ALA A 308 3.40 -8.92 -15.44
CA ALA A 308 2.29 -8.00 -15.20
C ALA A 308 2.49 -7.23 -13.88
N HIS A 309 2.26 -5.92 -13.91
CA HIS A 309 2.45 -5.01 -12.78
C HIS A 309 1.44 -3.85 -12.83
N ASP A 310 1.24 -3.18 -11.70
CA ASP A 310 0.36 -2.01 -11.53
C ASP A 310 1.10 -0.67 -11.73
N ILE A 311 2.19 -0.65 -12.51
CA ILE A 311 3.24 0.40 -12.60
C ILE A 311 4.32 0.33 -11.51
N LEU A 312 4.13 -0.37 -10.40
CA LEU A 312 5.13 -0.40 -9.31
C LEU A 312 5.47 -1.81 -8.83
N ILE A 313 4.44 -2.63 -8.63
CA ILE A 313 4.52 -3.90 -7.94
C ILE A 313 4.02 -5.00 -8.87
N SER A 314 4.77 -6.09 -8.97
CA SER A 314 4.31 -7.25 -9.73
C SER A 314 3.01 -7.81 -9.15
N ILE A 315 2.10 -8.25 -10.01
CA ILE A 315 0.85 -8.91 -9.54
C ILE A 315 1.14 -10.19 -8.75
N LYS A 316 2.26 -10.86 -9.06
CA LYS A 316 2.79 -11.99 -8.30
C LYS A 316 3.06 -11.59 -6.86
N SER A 317 3.70 -10.44 -6.64
CA SER A 317 3.93 -9.92 -5.31
C SER A 317 2.65 -9.44 -4.63
N GLN A 318 1.76 -8.77 -5.37
CA GLN A 318 0.47 -8.31 -4.85
C GLN A 318 -0.43 -9.42 -4.31
N LEU A 319 -0.31 -10.62 -4.89
CA LEU A 319 -1.08 -11.78 -4.49
C LEU A 319 -0.28 -12.74 -3.60
N CYS A 320 0.90 -12.35 -3.12
CA CYS A 320 1.77 -13.23 -2.33
C CYS A 320 2.05 -14.59 -3.02
N ARG A 321 2.25 -14.60 -4.34
CA ARG A 321 2.47 -15.83 -5.13
C ARG A 321 3.94 -16.24 -5.15
N GLY A 322 4.18 -17.55 -5.21
CA GLY A 322 5.53 -18.12 -5.33
C GLY A 322 6.11 -18.02 -6.76
N PRO A 323 7.38 -18.43 -6.95
CA PRO A 323 8.07 -18.39 -8.24
C PRO A 323 7.40 -19.18 -9.37
N SER A 324 6.65 -20.24 -9.05
CA SER A 324 6.06 -21.17 -10.02
C SER A 324 4.86 -20.65 -10.82
N PHE A 325 4.53 -19.35 -10.75
CA PHE A 325 3.26 -18.78 -11.25
C PHE A 325 3.43 -17.53 -12.13
N GLU A 326 4.52 -17.41 -12.89
CA GLU A 326 4.74 -16.28 -13.81
C GLU A 326 3.69 -16.17 -14.94
N ASN A 327 2.91 -17.24 -15.19
CA ASN A 327 1.80 -17.20 -16.15
C ASN A 327 0.44 -17.11 -15.43
N ILE A 328 -0.11 -15.90 -15.37
CA ILE A 328 -1.48 -15.63 -14.87
C ILE A 328 -2.54 -16.30 -15.78
N SER A 329 -2.17 -16.58 -17.03
CA SER A 329 -2.98 -17.32 -18.02
C SER A 329 -3.19 -18.79 -17.66
N ASN A 330 -2.35 -19.37 -16.81
CA ASN A 330 -2.40 -20.79 -16.42
C ASN A 330 -2.95 -20.98 -15.01
N SER A 331 -4.06 -20.31 -14.66
CA SER A 331 -4.78 -20.50 -13.39
C SER A 331 -5.57 -21.83 -13.35
N GLY A 332 -4.91 -22.94 -13.69
CA GLY A 332 -5.44 -24.29 -13.57
C GLY A 332 -5.48 -24.77 -12.12
N ASN A 333 -6.65 -24.67 -11.50
CA ASN A 333 -7.28 -25.60 -10.55
C ASN A 333 -6.60 -26.09 -9.25
N ASP A 334 -5.43 -25.60 -8.83
CA ASP A 334 -4.92 -25.94 -7.49
C ASP A 334 -5.24 -24.79 -6.49
N PRO A 335 -5.83 -25.03 -5.30
CA PRO A 335 -5.96 -23.96 -4.31
C PRO A 335 -4.54 -23.61 -3.81
N VAL A 336 -3.99 -22.55 -4.40
CA VAL A 336 -2.67 -21.97 -4.07
C VAL A 336 -2.65 -21.39 -2.65
N TYR A 337 -3.81 -21.16 -2.06
CA TYR A 337 -4.00 -20.57 -0.74
C TYR A 337 -4.89 -21.43 0.16
N ALA A 338 -4.82 -21.18 1.46
CA ALA A 338 -5.76 -21.74 2.42
C ALA A 338 -7.21 -21.26 2.12
N LYS A 339 -8.21 -22.04 2.58
CA LYS A 339 -9.65 -21.80 2.27
C LYS A 339 -10.18 -20.44 2.74
N ASN A 340 -9.53 -19.84 3.72
CA ASN A 340 -9.86 -18.52 4.26
C ASN A 340 -9.32 -17.35 3.42
N ILE A 341 -8.61 -17.61 2.32
CA ILE A 341 -7.98 -16.59 1.48
C ILE A 341 -8.73 -16.49 0.15
N ALA A 342 -9.28 -15.31 -0.12
CA ALA A 342 -9.87 -14.92 -1.39
C ALA A 342 -8.94 -13.99 -2.15
N THR A 343 -9.02 -14.02 -3.49
CA THR A 343 -8.23 -13.13 -4.35
C THR A 343 -9.10 -12.46 -5.39
N HIS A 344 -8.83 -11.20 -5.69
CA HIS A 344 -9.42 -10.47 -6.80
C HIS A 344 -8.31 -9.82 -7.64
N ILE A 345 -8.44 -9.91 -8.96
CA ILE A 345 -7.51 -9.30 -9.90
C ILE A 345 -8.28 -8.27 -10.72
N ALA A 346 -7.94 -7.00 -10.53
CA ALA A 346 -8.47 -5.90 -11.31
C ALA A 346 -7.53 -5.64 -12.50
N LYS A 347 -8.02 -5.93 -13.70
CA LYS A 347 -7.36 -5.53 -14.94
C LYS A 347 -7.43 -4.01 -15.11
N ASP A 348 -6.40 -3.45 -15.72
CA ASP A 348 -6.29 -2.03 -16.10
C ASP A 348 -6.38 -1.09 -14.89
N GLN A 349 -5.76 -1.51 -13.78
CA GLN A 349 -5.73 -0.77 -12.53
C GLN A 349 -4.31 -0.30 -12.17
N LEU A 350 -4.19 0.99 -11.94
CA LEU A 350 -2.95 1.68 -11.58
C LEU A 350 -2.69 1.62 -10.08
N HIS A 351 -1.42 1.48 -9.68
CA HIS A 351 -0.98 1.75 -8.31
C HIS A 351 -1.04 3.25 -7.99
N CYS A 352 -0.61 4.06 -8.95
CA CYS A 352 -0.52 5.50 -8.82
C CYS A 352 -0.47 6.11 -10.21
N TRP A 353 -0.76 7.41 -10.29
CA TRP A 353 -0.78 8.12 -11.56
C TRP A 353 0.60 8.38 -12.13
N ASN A 354 1.68 8.27 -11.34
CA ASN A 354 3.03 8.54 -11.81
C ASN A 354 3.83 7.26 -12.05
N LEU A 355 4.81 7.35 -12.95
CA LEU A 355 5.79 6.29 -13.18
C LEU A 355 6.80 6.23 -12.03
N MET A 356 6.38 5.73 -10.87
CA MET A 356 7.12 5.79 -9.61
C MET A 356 8.54 5.18 -9.68
N LEU A 357 8.75 4.14 -10.49
CA LEU A 357 10.08 3.53 -10.67
C LEU A 357 11.10 4.49 -11.30
N MET A 358 10.60 5.53 -11.94
CA MET A 358 11.39 6.57 -12.56
C MET A 358 11.56 7.79 -11.68
N LEU A 359 11.00 7.79 -10.46
CA LEU A 359 10.92 8.95 -9.57
C LEU A 359 10.51 10.21 -10.35
N SER A 360 9.61 10.00 -11.31
CA SER A 360 9.21 11.01 -12.25
C SER A 360 7.92 11.64 -11.78
N ASP A 361 7.85 12.95 -11.93
CA ASP A 361 6.62 13.72 -11.85
C ASP A 361 5.70 13.46 -13.06
N TYR A 362 6.19 12.70 -14.05
CA TYR A 362 5.45 12.34 -15.24
C TYR A 362 4.31 11.37 -14.92
N LYS A 363 3.09 11.82 -15.23
CA LYS A 363 1.86 11.09 -14.99
C LYS A 363 1.41 10.35 -16.25
N VAL A 364 0.78 9.19 -16.03
CA VAL A 364 -0.09 8.59 -17.04
C VAL A 364 -1.30 9.50 -17.26
N GLN A 365 -1.85 9.45 -18.47
CA GLN A 365 -2.97 10.29 -18.86
C GLN A 365 -4.32 9.58 -18.69
N TYR A 366 -4.31 8.25 -18.78
CA TYR A 366 -5.50 7.40 -18.68
C TYR A 366 -5.34 6.37 -17.58
N GLY A 367 -6.43 5.67 -17.25
CA GLY A 367 -6.46 4.56 -16.30
C GLY A 367 -7.32 4.84 -15.07
N THR A 368 -7.25 3.94 -14.08
CA THR A 368 -8.08 3.99 -12.89
C THR A 368 -7.31 3.44 -11.70
N THR A 369 -7.25 4.16 -10.59
CA THR A 369 -6.66 3.66 -9.34
C THR A 369 -7.65 2.79 -8.57
N LEU A 370 -7.19 2.12 -7.50
CA LEU A 370 -8.09 1.40 -6.58
C LEU A 370 -9.27 2.25 -6.10
N PHE A 371 -8.98 3.47 -5.66
CA PHE A 371 -9.96 4.35 -5.04
C PHE A 371 -11.01 4.91 -6.02
N GLN A 372 -10.77 4.80 -7.33
CA GLN A 372 -11.73 5.14 -8.37
C GLN A 372 -12.51 3.93 -8.89
N ASN A 373 -12.04 2.71 -8.60
CA ASN A 373 -12.65 1.47 -9.06
C ASN A 373 -13.83 1.08 -8.16
N LYS A 374 -15.05 1.43 -8.60
CA LYS A 374 -16.31 1.11 -7.89
C LYS A 374 -16.49 -0.39 -7.63
N LYS A 375 -16.03 -1.27 -8.53
CA LYS A 375 -16.15 -2.73 -8.35
C LYS A 375 -15.24 -3.22 -7.23
N ALA A 376 -13.99 -2.74 -7.18
CA ALA A 376 -13.06 -3.08 -6.12
C ALA A 376 -13.54 -2.58 -4.75
N ILE A 377 -14.07 -1.35 -4.68
CA ILE A 377 -14.67 -0.81 -3.45
C ILE A 377 -15.89 -1.64 -3.03
N ALA A 378 -16.78 -1.99 -3.96
CA ALA A 378 -17.95 -2.82 -3.65
C ALA A 378 -17.53 -4.19 -3.07
N LEU A 379 -16.49 -4.80 -3.63
CA LEU A 379 -15.93 -6.06 -3.11
C LEU A 379 -15.38 -5.92 -1.69
N ILE A 380 -14.69 -4.81 -1.38
CA ILE A 380 -14.20 -4.52 -0.02
C ILE A 380 -15.39 -4.46 0.95
N ILE A 381 -16.46 -3.75 0.58
CA ILE A 381 -17.66 -3.63 1.41
C ILE A 381 -18.34 -4.99 1.61
N GLU A 382 -18.51 -5.78 0.54
CA GLU A 382 -19.11 -7.12 0.61
C GLU A 382 -18.33 -8.04 1.55
N PHE A 383 -17.00 -8.01 1.46
CA PHE A 383 -16.13 -8.78 2.34
C PHE A 383 -16.28 -8.36 3.80
N LEU A 384 -16.33 -7.05 4.08
CA LEU A 384 -16.58 -6.53 5.43
C LEU A 384 -17.96 -6.94 5.97
N THR A 385 -19.01 -6.87 5.15
CA THR A 385 -20.36 -7.31 5.53
C THR A 385 -20.36 -8.79 5.92
N LYS A 386 -19.78 -9.66 5.08
CA LYS A 386 -19.73 -11.11 5.29
C LYS A 386 -18.98 -11.52 6.55
N HIS A 387 -17.98 -10.75 6.97
CA HIS A 387 -17.11 -11.16 8.07
C HIS A 387 -17.38 -10.45 9.40
N ASN A 388 -18.16 -9.36 9.40
CA ASN A 388 -18.48 -8.62 10.63
C ASN A 388 -19.97 -8.57 10.98
N LEU A 389 -20.88 -8.81 10.04
CA LEU A 389 -22.33 -8.67 10.30
C LEU A 389 -23.12 -9.97 10.24
N THR A 390 -22.68 -10.96 9.45
CA THR A 390 -23.46 -12.20 9.24
C THR A 390 -23.18 -13.30 10.28
N ASN A 391 -22.26 -13.08 11.22
CA ASN A 391 -21.96 -14.04 12.30
C ASN A 391 -22.73 -13.76 13.60
N GLY A 392 -23.79 -12.94 13.55
CA GLY A 392 -24.54 -12.47 14.72
C GLY A 392 -26.06 -12.44 14.55
N SER A 393 -26.65 -13.48 13.92
CA SER A 393 -28.09 -13.70 13.88
C SER A 393 -28.45 -15.14 14.18
#